data_AF-A0A370N916-F1
#
_entry.id   AF-A0A370N916-F1
#
_cell.length_a   1.000
_cell.length_b   1.000
_cell.length_c   1.000
_cell.angle_alpha   90.00
_cell.angle_beta   90.00
_cell.angle_gamma   90.00
#
_symmetry.space_group_name_H-M   'P 1'
#
loop_
_entity.id
_entity.type
_entity.pdbx_description
1 polymer ?
#
loop_
_entity_poly.entity_id
_entity_poly.type
_entity_poly.pdbx_seq_one_letter_code
_entity_poly.pdbx_strand_id
1 'polypeptide(L)'
;MDVRKSALHVETATKHPFEDCFVDLGGHSAERALTVLTAAVHAALREMNAFDWITDALPGATLKPALAFGTVGELYRSYTRPAELGRLKGVLR
;
A
#
# COMPACT_ATOMS: atom_id res chain seq x y z
N MET A 1 6.89 -45.49 -12.96
CA MET A 1 6.59 -45.09 -11.57
C MET A 1 6.74 -43.59 -11.52
N ASP A 2 5.63 -42.89 -11.68
CA ASP A 2 5.59 -41.44 -11.84
C ASP A 2 5.62 -40.76 -10.47
N VAL A 3 6.67 -39.96 -10.25
CA VAL A 3 6.87 -39.18 -9.03
C VAL A 3 5.86 -38.05 -9.03
N ARG A 4 4.80 -38.19 -8.21
CA ARG A 4 3.86 -37.10 -7.92
C ARG A 4 4.60 -36.00 -7.17
N LYS A 5 5.12 -35.04 -7.94
CA LYS A 5 5.65 -33.78 -7.43
C LYS A 5 4.45 -32.98 -6.92
N SER A 6 4.13 -33.14 -5.64
CA SER A 6 3.20 -32.28 -4.92
C SER A 6 3.73 -30.85 -5.02
N ALA A 7 3.18 -30.08 -5.95
CA ALA A 7 3.32 -28.65 -5.95
C ALA A 7 2.60 -28.14 -4.70
N LEU A 8 3.38 -27.94 -3.63
CA LEU A 8 3.00 -27.10 -2.51
C LEU A 8 2.62 -25.74 -3.10
N HIS A 9 1.32 -25.54 -3.31
CA HIS A 9 0.76 -24.21 -3.46
C HIS A 9 0.98 -23.54 -2.11
N VAL A 10 2.08 -22.81 -1.97
CA VAL A 10 2.24 -21.86 -0.90
C VAL A 10 1.20 -20.78 -1.19
N GLU A 11 0.04 -20.87 -0.53
CA GLU A 11 -0.83 -19.71 -0.31
C GLU A 11 -0.01 -18.71 0.52
N THR A 12 0.89 -17.98 -0.14
CA THR A 12 1.46 -16.77 0.42
C THR A 12 0.26 -15.87 0.66
N ALA A 13 -0.10 -15.66 1.93
CA ALA A 13 -1.09 -14.68 2.33
C ALA A 13 -0.93 -13.44 1.44
N THR A 14 -1.96 -13.15 0.65
CA THR A 14 -1.91 -12.11 -0.37
C THR A 14 -1.59 -10.80 0.33
N LYS A 15 -0.32 -10.38 0.28
CA LYS A 15 0.18 -9.17 0.91
C LYS A 15 -0.74 -8.01 0.52
N HIS A 16 -1.22 -7.23 1.49
CA HIS A 16 -2.17 -6.17 1.19
C HIS A 16 -1.48 -5.16 0.25
N PRO A 17 -2.07 -4.76 -0.89
CA PRO A 17 -1.34 -3.97 -1.90
C PRO A 17 -0.81 -2.63 -1.37
N PHE A 18 -1.43 -2.09 -0.31
CA PHE A 18 -0.96 -0.89 0.36
C PHE A 18 0.40 -1.06 1.06
N GLU A 19 0.73 -2.28 1.50
CA GLU A 19 2.03 -2.58 2.12
C GLU A 19 3.20 -2.37 1.14
N ASP A 20 2.94 -2.38 -0.16
CA ASP A 20 3.96 -2.10 -1.16
C ASP A 20 4.37 -0.62 -1.21
N CYS A 21 3.68 0.27 -0.50
CA CYS A 21 4.13 1.64 -0.30
C CYS A 21 5.22 1.76 0.80
N PHE A 22 5.41 0.71 1.60
CA PHE A 22 6.25 0.75 2.79
C PHE A 22 7.49 -0.14 2.63
N VAL A 23 8.56 0.26 3.31
CA VAL A 23 9.68 -0.62 3.65
C VAL A 23 9.30 -1.45 4.88
N ASP A 24 8.69 -0.79 5.86
CA ASP A 24 8.17 -1.40 7.09
C ASP A 24 6.92 -0.62 7.55
N LEU A 25 5.93 -1.34 8.08
CA LEU A 25 4.74 -0.74 8.69
C LEU A 25 4.92 -0.47 10.19
N GLY A 26 6.06 -0.80 10.80
CA GLY A 26 6.34 -0.45 12.20
C GLY A 26 5.38 -1.10 13.19
N GLY A 27 4.90 -2.31 12.88
CA GLY A 27 3.91 -3.03 13.68
C GLY A 27 2.45 -2.62 13.44
N HIS A 28 2.18 -1.67 12.53
CA HIS A 28 0.82 -1.36 12.11
C HIS A 28 0.31 -2.36 11.07
N SER A 29 -0.99 -2.66 11.09
CA SER A 29 -1.64 -3.41 10.01
C SER A 29 -1.85 -2.52 8.78
N ALA A 30 -1.81 -3.10 7.59
CA ALA A 30 -2.09 -2.39 6.33
C ALA A 30 -3.47 -1.71 6.31
N GLU A 31 -4.49 -2.35 6.89
CA GLU A 31 -5.85 -1.82 7.00
C GLU A 31 -5.89 -0.53 7.82
N ARG A 32 -5.31 -0.56 9.04
CA ARG A 32 -5.17 0.64 9.89
C ARG A 32 -4.44 1.76 9.16
N ALA A 33 -3.34 1.46 8.49
CA ALA A 33 -2.56 2.44 7.77
C ALA A 33 -3.36 3.07 6.61
N LEU A 34 -4.18 2.27 5.91
CA LEU A 34 -5.06 2.75 4.85
C LEU A 34 -6.21 3.61 5.39
N THR A 35 -6.80 3.25 6.54
CA THR A 35 -7.83 4.06 7.21
C THR A 35 -7.29 5.45 7.53
N VAL A 36 -6.09 5.52 8.11
CA VAL A 36 -5.44 6.79 8.49
C VAL A 36 -5.10 7.62 7.24
N LEU A 37 -4.59 6.99 6.18
CA LEU A 37 -4.33 7.67 4.91
C LEU A 37 -5.61 8.27 4.30
N THR A 38 -6.69 7.49 4.28
CA THR A 38 -7.98 7.93 3.73
C THR A 38 -8.55 9.10 4.53
N ALA A 39 -8.43 9.04 5.86
CA ALA A 39 -8.83 10.15 6.73
C ALA A 39 -8.04 11.43 6.44
N ALA A 40 -6.71 11.33 6.23
CA ALA A 40 -5.88 12.48 5.87
C ALA A 40 -6.29 13.11 4.53
N VAL A 41 -6.59 12.29 3.52
CA VAL A 41 -7.07 12.74 2.21
C VAL A 41 -8.43 13.46 2.31
N HIS A 42 -9.32 13.02 3.22
CA HIS A 42 -10.60 13.66 3.49
C HIS A 42 -10.47 14.93 4.36
N ALA A 43 -9.46 15.00 5.22
CA ALA A 43 -9.14 16.18 6.03
C ALA A 43 -8.37 17.27 5.27
N ALA A 44 -8.35 17.21 3.94
CA ALA A 44 -7.63 18.13 3.05
C ALA A 44 -6.09 18.17 3.25
N LEU A 45 -5.49 17.13 3.84
CA LEU A 45 -4.04 17.01 4.02
C LEU A 45 -3.31 16.47 2.78
N ARG A 46 -3.93 16.58 1.59
CA ARG A 46 -3.41 15.97 0.36
C ARG A 46 -2.05 16.51 -0.05
N GLU A 47 -1.80 17.79 0.22
CA GLU A 47 -0.54 18.48 -0.10
C GLU A 47 0.50 18.36 1.03
N MET A 48 0.14 17.75 2.17
CA MET A 48 1.08 17.48 3.24
C MET A 48 2.16 16.52 2.72
N ASN A 49 3.40 16.77 3.10
CA ASN A 49 4.50 15.87 2.78
C ASN A 49 4.25 14.49 3.40
N ALA A 50 4.48 13.42 2.63
CA ALA A 50 4.18 12.06 3.06
C ALA A 50 5.08 11.57 4.20
N PHE A 51 6.32 12.06 4.27
CA PHE A 51 7.25 11.77 5.38
C PHE A 51 6.82 12.47 6.68
N ASP A 52 6.40 13.74 6.60
CA ASP A 52 5.88 14.45 7.77
C ASP A 52 4.60 13.78 8.28
N TRP A 53 3.71 13.41 7.36
CA TRP A 53 2.48 12.70 7.68
C TRP A 53 2.73 11.35 8.35
N ILE A 54 3.60 10.51 7.81
CA ILE A 54 3.83 9.16 8.36
C ILE A 54 4.46 9.22 9.76
N THR A 55 5.32 10.22 10.01
CA THR A 55 5.97 10.39 11.32
C THR A 55 4.95 10.67 12.43
N ASP A 56 3.90 11.44 12.13
CA ASP A 56 2.82 11.75 13.06
C ASP A 56 1.75 10.64 13.11
N ALA A 57 1.30 10.19 11.94
CA ALA A 57 0.11 9.37 11.81
C ALA A 57 0.37 7.86 12.01
N LEU A 58 1.59 7.39 11.73
CA LEU A 58 2.00 5.99 11.83
C LEU A 58 3.42 5.91 12.40
N PRO A 59 3.62 6.24 13.69
CA PRO A 59 4.94 6.23 14.29
C PRO A 59 5.56 4.83 14.20
N GLY A 60 6.82 4.78 13.76
CA GLY A 60 7.58 3.55 13.51
C GLY A 60 7.46 3.00 12.09
N ALA A 61 6.49 3.45 11.28
CA ALA A 61 6.38 3.04 9.89
C ALA A 61 7.36 3.80 8.99
N THR A 62 7.85 3.14 7.95
CA THR A 62 8.83 3.69 7.00
C THR A 62 8.31 3.53 5.58
N LEU A 63 8.09 4.65 4.88
CA LEU A 63 7.75 4.65 3.46
C LEU A 63 8.95 4.25 2.60
N LYS A 64 8.66 3.72 1.40
CA LYS A 64 9.68 3.64 0.35
C LYS A 64 10.18 5.05 0.01
N PRO A 65 11.49 5.25 -0.22
CA PRO A 65 12.05 6.58 -0.47
C PRO A 65 11.35 7.35 -1.58
N ALA A 66 10.99 6.69 -2.68
CA ALA A 66 10.28 7.31 -3.80
C ALA A 66 8.91 7.92 -3.43
N LEU A 67 8.28 7.44 -2.36
CA LEU A 67 6.99 7.92 -1.87
C LEU A 67 7.14 8.90 -0.70
N ALA A 68 8.22 8.81 0.07
CA ALA A 68 8.48 9.66 1.23
C ALA A 68 8.71 11.14 0.85
N PHE A 69 9.28 11.39 -0.33
CA PHE A 69 9.51 12.76 -0.82
C PHE A 69 8.28 13.40 -1.48
N GLY A 70 7.22 12.63 -1.72
CA GLY A 70 5.98 13.10 -2.32
C GLY A 70 4.97 13.64 -1.31
N THR A 71 3.73 13.80 -1.75
CA THR A 71 2.61 14.21 -0.90
C THR A 71 1.72 13.04 -0.48
N VAL A 72 0.91 13.23 0.56
CA VAL A 72 -0.12 12.27 0.99
C VAL A 72 -1.07 11.92 -0.17
N GLY A 73 -1.41 12.90 -1.02
CA GLY A 73 -2.24 12.67 -2.21
C GLY A 73 -1.53 11.84 -3.29
N GLU A 74 -0.22 11.98 -3.44
CA GLU A 74 0.58 11.12 -4.33
C GLU A 74 0.73 9.70 -3.79
N LEU A 75 0.90 9.54 -2.49
CA LEU A 75 0.90 8.23 -1.82
C LEU A 75 -0.44 7.52 -2.04
N TYR A 76 -1.56 8.20 -1.80
CA TYR A 76 -2.90 7.66 -2.04
C TYR A 76 -3.08 7.21 -3.49
N ARG A 77 -2.70 8.06 -4.46
CA ARG A 77 -2.78 7.70 -5.89
C ARG A 77 -1.86 6.55 -6.26
N SER A 78 -0.68 6.43 -5.64
CA SER A 78 0.26 5.35 -5.93
C SER A 78 -0.29 3.99 -5.52
N TYR A 79 -1.12 3.94 -4.49
CA TYR A 79 -1.87 2.74 -4.09
C TYR A 79 -3.10 2.48 -4.95
N THR A 80 -3.88 3.50 -5.33
CA THR A 80 -5.12 3.29 -6.09
C THR A 80 -4.87 2.98 -7.57
N ARG A 81 -3.86 3.58 -8.20
CA ARG A 81 -3.58 3.44 -9.65
C ARG A 81 -3.39 1.98 -10.10
N PRO A 82 -2.61 1.12 -9.41
CA PRO A 82 -2.49 -0.28 -9.78
C PRO A 82 -3.83 -1.03 -9.75
N ALA A 83 -4.68 -0.74 -8.77
CA ALA A 83 -6.00 -1.36 -8.65
C ALA A 83 -6.99 -0.84 -9.71
N GLU A 84 -6.91 0.44 -10.07
CA GLU A 84 -7.70 1.05 -11.15
C GLU A 84 -7.28 0.49 -12.52
N LEU A 85 -5.97 0.34 -12.76
CA LEU A 85 -5.46 -0.26 -14.00
C LEU A 85 -5.87 -1.74 -14.14
N GLY A 86 -5.86 -2.49 -13.04
CA GLY A 86 -6.36 -3.87 -13.01
C GLY A 86 -7.84 -3.97 -13.37
N ARG A 87 -8.68 -3.06 -12.84
CA ARG A 87 -10.10 -2.97 -13.20
C ARG A 87 -10.31 -2.64 -14.68
N LEU A 88 -9.58 -1.67 -15.22
CA LEU A 88 -9.71 -1.28 -16.64
C LEU A 88 -9.34 -2.40 -17.61
N LYS A 89 -8.28 -3.17 -17.31
CA LYS A 89 -7.89 -4.34 -18.11
C LYS A 89 -8.91 -5.49 -18.05
N GLY A 90 -9.66 -5.60 -16.96
CA GLY A 90 -10.74 -6.59 -16.82
C GLY A 90 -12.00 -6.26 -17.63
N VAL A 91 -12.25 -4.97 -17.91
CA VAL A 91 -13.42 -4.49 -18.68
C VAL A 91 -13.17 -4.54 -20.20
N LEU A 92 -11.92 -4.49 -20.65
CA LEU A 92 -11.52 -4.54 -22.06
C LEU A 92 -11.47 -5.98 -22.64
N ARG A 93 -12.27 -6.92 -22.11
CA ARG A 93 -12.26 -8.32 -22.53
C ARG A 93 -13.51 -8.72 -23.28
#